data_AF-A0A7S2Z990-F1
#
_entry.id   AF-A0A7S2Z990-F1
#
_cell.length_a   1.000
_cell.length_b   1.000
_cell.length_c   1.000
_cell.angle_alpha   90.00
_cell.angle_beta   90.00
_cell.angle_gamma   90.00
#
_symmetry.space_group_name_H-M   'P 1'
#
loop_
_entity.id
_entity.type
_entity.pdbx_description
1 polymer ?
#
loop_
_entity_poly.entity_id
_entity_poly.type
_entity_poly.pdbx_seq_one_letter_code
_entity_poly.pdbx_strand_id
1 'polypeptide(L)'
;MSACAVVSLGFFVFLSLLRWRRKGTTWLGWLFFFGCLPELWTLVFGLSLSAICFLFCLQKRLAAELRGVERDPPPYITPRPLPSDILKWYFVIRGPKDTPYETGIYMGKLVFPEDYPFKPPAIYMCTPNGRFRTNVKLCLSMSDFHPETWNPVWSVSAVLTGLLSFMVGTEDTFGSIGTSEFEKIKMAKVWPIK
;
A
#
# COMPACT_ATOMS: atom_id res chain seq x y z
N MET A 1 28.06 41.66 11.70
CA MET A 1 28.30 41.80 10.24
C MET A 1 26.97 41.62 9.53
N SER A 2 26.60 42.59 8.69
CA SER A 2 25.24 42.84 8.20
C SER A 2 24.83 41.94 7.01
N ALA A 3 23.52 41.66 6.90
CA ALA A 3 22.83 40.79 5.94
C ALA A 3 22.90 41.23 4.45
N CYS A 4 23.82 42.12 4.08
CA CYS A 4 23.95 42.67 2.72
C CYS A 4 24.92 41.88 1.81
N ALA A 5 25.65 40.89 2.33
CA ALA A 5 26.68 40.17 1.55
C ALA A 5 26.17 38.89 0.84
N VAL A 6 24.95 38.44 1.11
CA VAL A 6 24.44 37.15 0.59
C VAL A 6 23.75 37.27 -0.77
N VAL A 7 23.32 38.48 -1.17
CA VAL A 7 22.56 38.67 -2.42
C VAL A 7 23.46 38.84 -3.65
N SER A 8 24.75 39.17 -3.47
CA SER A 8 25.66 39.45 -4.60
C SER A 8 26.38 38.22 -5.17
N LEU A 9 26.33 37.06 -4.49
CA LEU A 9 26.89 35.79 -4.97
C LEU A 9 25.90 34.98 -5.84
N GLY A 10 24.59 35.26 -5.76
CA GLY A 10 23.56 34.56 -6.52
C GLY A 10 23.47 34.97 -8.00
N PHE A 11 23.83 36.21 -8.35
CA PHE A 11 23.63 36.74 -9.70
C PHE A 11 24.76 36.36 -10.68
N PHE A 12 25.98 36.11 -10.19
CA PHE A 12 27.11 35.67 -11.03
C PHE A 12 27.08 34.18 -11.41
N VAL A 13 26.38 33.34 -10.65
CA VAL A 13 26.20 31.91 -10.96
C VAL A 13 25.15 31.71 -12.06
N PHE A 14 24.12 32.57 -12.12
CA PHE A 14 23.03 32.43 -13.09
C PHE A 14 23.44 32.80 -14.54
N LEU A 15 24.32 33.80 -14.70
CA LEU A 15 24.84 34.19 -16.02
C LEU A 15 25.92 33.24 -16.58
N SER A 16 26.56 32.45 -15.71
CA SER A 16 27.51 31.40 -16.12
C SER A 16 26.79 30.14 -16.62
N LEU A 17 25.58 29.84 -16.10
CA LEU A 17 24.77 28.70 -16.51
C LEU A 17 23.99 28.94 -17.82
N LEU A 18 23.61 30.18 -18.13
CA LEU A 18 22.94 30.52 -19.39
C LEU A 18 23.87 30.47 -20.62
N ARG A 19 25.19 30.55 -20.45
CA ARG A 19 26.17 30.39 -21.54
C ARG A 19 26.67 28.95 -21.73
N TRP A 20 26.17 27.99 -20.93
CA TRP A 20 26.51 26.57 -21.06
C TRP A 20 25.44 25.75 -21.80
N ARG A 21 24.39 26.38 -22.36
CA ARG A 21 23.36 25.67 -23.17
C ARG A 21 23.74 25.53 -24.65
N ARG A 22 24.99 25.19 -25.00
CA ARG A 22 25.34 24.99 -26.43
C ARG A 22 26.40 23.94 -26.78
N LYS A 23 26.87 23.10 -25.88
CA LYS A 23 27.74 21.96 -26.28
C LYS A 23 27.34 20.68 -25.56
N GLY A 24 26.56 19.85 -26.25
CA GLY A 24 26.09 18.56 -25.77
C GLY A 24 27.21 17.72 -25.20
N THR A 25 27.21 17.57 -23.88
CA THR A 25 28.11 16.67 -23.16
C THR A 25 27.24 15.69 -22.35
N THR A 26 27.61 14.43 -22.41
CA THR A 26 26.87 13.28 -21.89
C THR A 26 26.73 13.31 -20.36
N TRP A 27 25.66 12.69 -19.86
CA TRP A 27 25.18 12.71 -18.47
C TRP A 27 26.18 12.24 -17.38
N LEU A 28 27.40 11.82 -17.72
CA LEU A 28 28.42 11.40 -16.76
C LEU A 28 29.19 12.57 -16.09
N GLY A 29 29.07 13.81 -16.58
CA GLY A 29 29.82 14.95 -16.06
C GLY A 29 29.30 15.56 -14.75
N TRP A 30 28.10 15.20 -14.30
CA TRP A 30 27.49 15.79 -13.09
C TRP A 30 27.86 15.05 -11.79
N LEU A 31 28.46 13.86 -11.88
CA LEU A 31 28.84 13.05 -10.72
C LEU A 31 30.15 13.48 -10.04
N PHE A 32 30.90 14.43 -10.60
CA PHE A 32 32.20 14.84 -10.06
C PHE A 32 32.26 16.26 -9.46
N PHE A 33 31.16 17.03 -9.48
CA PHE A 33 31.15 18.39 -8.92
C PHE A 33 30.36 18.57 -7.60
N PHE A 34 29.75 17.51 -7.07
CA PHE A 34 29.06 17.53 -5.77
C PHE A 34 29.59 16.44 -4.82
N GLY A 35 30.91 16.29 -4.77
CA GLY A 35 31.61 15.33 -3.91
C GLY A 35 32.00 15.84 -2.52
N CYS A 36 31.26 16.80 -1.94
CA CYS A 36 31.54 17.27 -0.58
C CYS A 36 30.27 17.86 0.04
N LEU A 37 29.85 17.35 1.21
CA LEU A 37 28.62 17.64 1.98
C LEU A 37 27.37 16.79 1.60
N PRO A 38 27.36 15.48 1.89
CA PRO A 38 26.15 14.66 1.85
C PRO A 38 25.03 15.17 2.81
N GLU A 39 25.37 16.02 3.78
CA GLU A 39 24.44 16.62 4.75
C GLU A 39 23.63 17.82 4.19
N LEU A 40 24.02 18.38 3.02
CA LEU A 40 23.30 19.50 2.41
C LEU A 40 22.25 19.08 1.36
N TRP A 41 22.27 17.82 0.89
CA TRP A 41 21.24 17.29 -0.01
C TRP A 41 19.94 16.95 0.73
N THR A 42 20.02 16.48 1.98
CA THR A 42 18.86 16.26 2.86
C THR A 42 18.14 17.57 3.17
N LEU A 43 18.85 18.71 3.19
CA LEU A 43 18.28 20.03 3.44
C LEU A 43 17.60 20.66 2.21
N VAL A 44 17.90 20.20 0.99
CA VAL A 44 17.31 20.74 -0.26
C VAL A 44 16.22 19.83 -0.84
N PHE A 45 16.30 18.50 -0.63
CA PHE A 45 15.34 17.52 -1.15
C PHE A 45 14.69 16.61 -0.09
N GLY A 46 14.99 16.80 1.20
CA GLY A 46 14.20 16.28 2.33
C GLY A 46 14.21 14.77 2.59
N LEU A 47 14.68 13.93 1.65
CA LEU A 47 14.66 12.47 1.78
C LEU A 47 16.07 11.89 1.59
N SER A 48 16.45 10.95 2.47
CA SER A 48 17.71 10.23 2.34
C SER A 48 17.73 9.34 1.09
N LEU A 49 18.91 9.06 0.54
CA LEU A 49 19.07 8.13 -0.59
C LEU A 49 18.48 6.74 -0.27
N SER A 50 18.55 6.32 0.99
CA SER A 50 17.90 5.09 1.47
C SER A 50 16.37 5.16 1.34
N ALA A 51 15.74 6.26 1.75
CA ALA A 51 14.30 6.47 1.63
C ALA A 51 13.83 6.47 0.17
N ILE A 52 14.60 7.09 -0.73
CA ILE A 52 14.30 7.09 -2.18
C ILE A 52 14.34 5.66 -2.73
N CYS A 53 15.34 4.87 -2.34
CA CYS A 53 15.48 3.48 -2.79
C CYS A 53 14.31 2.60 -2.28
N PHE A 54 13.93 2.76 -1.00
CA PHE A 54 12.78 2.06 -0.43
C PHE A 54 11.48 2.38 -1.16
N LEU A 55 11.21 3.67 -1.43
CA LEU A 55 10.00 4.09 -2.14
C LEU A 55 9.90 3.47 -3.54
N PHE A 56 11.01 3.47 -4.30
CA PHE A 56 11.02 2.88 -5.64
C PHE A 56 10.84 1.35 -5.62
N CYS A 57 11.47 0.66 -4.66
CA CYS A 57 11.31 -0.78 -4.47
C CYS A 57 9.87 -1.15 -4.06
N LEU A 58 9.26 -0.38 -3.15
CA LEU A 58 7.87 -0.53 -2.73
C LEU A 58 6.92 -0.40 -3.92
N GLN A 59 7.08 0.66 -4.71
CA GLN A 59 6.22 0.90 -5.87
C GLN A 59 6.37 -0.20 -6.93
N LYS A 60 7.59 -0.69 -7.16
CA LYS A 60 7.84 -1.85 -8.02
C LYS A 60 7.17 -3.12 -7.50
N ARG A 61 7.26 -3.37 -6.19
CA ARG A 61 6.63 -4.52 -5.54
C ARG A 61 5.12 -4.47 -5.70
N LEU A 62 4.47 -3.36 -5.35
CA LEU A 62 3.01 -3.22 -5.45
C LEU A 62 2.51 -3.26 -6.90
N ALA A 63 3.28 -2.73 -7.86
CA ALA A 63 2.97 -2.88 -9.27
C ALA A 63 3.07 -4.35 -9.72
N ALA A 64 4.02 -5.12 -9.18
CA ALA A 64 4.13 -6.55 -9.44
C ALA A 64 2.97 -7.34 -8.81
N GLU A 65 2.53 -6.98 -7.60
CA GLU A 65 1.32 -7.54 -6.97
C GLU A 65 0.09 -7.32 -7.84
N LEU A 66 -0.08 -6.11 -8.39
CA LEU A 66 -1.24 -5.80 -9.24
C LEU A 66 -1.25 -6.66 -10.50
N ARG A 67 -0.11 -6.77 -11.19
CA ARG A 67 0.03 -7.68 -12.34
C ARG A 67 -0.24 -9.14 -11.96
N GLY A 68 0.20 -9.55 -10.77
CA GLY A 68 -0.06 -10.89 -10.24
C GLY A 68 -1.55 -11.17 -10.09
N VAL A 69 -2.28 -10.25 -9.45
CA VAL A 69 -3.74 -10.30 -9.27
C VAL A 69 -4.46 -10.29 -10.62
N GLU A 70 -4.04 -9.45 -11.58
CA GLU A 70 -4.70 -9.36 -12.88
C GLU A 70 -4.50 -10.62 -13.71
N ARG A 71 -3.32 -11.24 -13.61
CA ARG A 71 -2.99 -12.49 -14.29
C ARG A 71 -3.71 -13.69 -13.67
N ASP A 72 -3.76 -13.76 -12.35
CA ASP A 72 -4.35 -14.86 -11.60
C ASP A 72 -5.17 -14.30 -10.41
N PRO A 73 -6.43 -13.92 -10.67
CA PRO A 73 -7.26 -13.28 -9.67
C PRO A 73 -7.67 -14.28 -8.57
N PRO A 74 -7.62 -13.88 -7.29
CA PRO A 74 -8.08 -14.75 -6.21
C PRO A 74 -9.58 -15.07 -6.39
N PRO A 75 -10.00 -16.34 -6.22
CA PRO A 75 -11.39 -16.73 -6.34
C PRO A 75 -12.29 -15.87 -5.43
N TYR A 76 -13.46 -15.49 -5.94
CA TYR A 76 -14.47 -14.68 -5.23
C TYR A 76 -14.06 -13.24 -4.87
N ILE A 77 -12.80 -12.83 -5.09
CA ILE A 77 -12.28 -11.56 -4.58
C ILE A 77 -11.75 -10.71 -5.73
N THR A 78 -12.09 -9.43 -5.74
CA THR A 78 -11.59 -8.48 -6.73
C THR A 78 -10.91 -7.31 -6.02
N PRO A 79 -9.58 -7.31 -5.88
CA PRO A 79 -8.84 -6.20 -5.30
C PRO A 79 -8.38 -5.19 -6.36
N ARG A 80 -8.35 -3.92 -5.98
CA ARG A 80 -7.88 -2.78 -6.79
C ARG A 80 -7.19 -1.72 -5.92
N PRO A 81 -6.05 -1.16 -6.35
CA PRO A 81 -5.45 -0.01 -5.68
C PRO A 81 -6.34 1.22 -5.81
N LEU A 82 -6.30 2.10 -4.82
CA LEU A 82 -6.90 3.42 -4.91
C LEU A 82 -6.05 4.28 -5.86
N PRO A 83 -6.63 4.92 -6.89
CA PRO A 83 -5.86 5.68 -7.88
C PRO A 83 -5.01 6.82 -7.29
N SER A 84 -5.47 7.41 -6.19
CA SER A 84 -4.78 8.50 -5.49
C SER A 84 -3.73 8.02 -4.48
N ASP A 85 -3.74 6.73 -4.11
CA ASP A 85 -2.86 6.18 -3.07
C ASP A 85 -2.66 4.68 -3.27
N ILE A 86 -1.51 4.31 -3.86
CA ILE A 86 -1.16 2.92 -4.14
C ILE A 86 -0.97 2.08 -2.87
N LEU A 87 -0.79 2.69 -1.69
CA LEU A 87 -0.67 1.98 -0.41
C LEU A 87 -2.03 1.61 0.18
N LYS A 88 -3.13 2.05 -0.44
CA LYS A 88 -4.48 1.67 -0.05
C LYS A 88 -5.14 0.91 -1.17
N TRP A 89 -5.51 -0.33 -0.90
CA TRP A 89 -6.23 -1.15 -1.87
C TRP A 89 -7.60 -1.45 -1.32
N TYR A 90 -8.61 -1.30 -2.16
CA TYR A 90 -9.95 -1.79 -1.86
C TYR A 90 -10.13 -3.16 -2.49
N PHE A 91 -10.93 -3.99 -1.85
CA PHE A 91 -11.31 -5.28 -2.40
C PHE A 91 -12.79 -5.52 -2.19
N VAL A 92 -13.35 -6.33 -3.06
CA VAL A 92 -14.73 -6.81 -2.96
C VAL A 92 -14.71 -8.32 -2.91
N ILE A 93 -15.31 -8.89 -1.87
CA ILE A 93 -15.57 -10.32 -1.72
C ILE A 93 -17.00 -10.58 -2.16
N ARG A 94 -17.21 -11.46 -3.13
CA ARG A 94 -18.51 -12.04 -3.43
C ARG A 94 -18.67 -13.28 -2.57
N GLY A 95 -19.73 -13.33 -1.76
CA GLY A 95 -19.96 -14.45 -0.85
C GLY A 95 -19.93 -15.80 -1.57
N PRO A 96 -19.07 -16.76 -1.15
CA PRO A 96 -19.02 -18.08 -1.75
C PRO A 96 -20.36 -18.82 -1.63
N LYS A 97 -20.62 -19.72 -2.56
CA LYS A 97 -21.77 -20.64 -2.51
C LYS A 97 -21.69 -21.53 -1.29
N ASP A 98 -22.84 -21.98 -0.80
CA ASP A 98 -22.96 -22.90 0.32
C ASP A 98 -22.37 -22.33 1.63
N THR A 99 -22.36 -21.00 1.75
CA THR A 99 -21.96 -20.29 2.98
C THR A 99 -23.05 -19.31 3.41
N PRO A 100 -23.11 -18.91 4.69
CA PRO A 100 -24.06 -17.88 5.15
C PRO A 100 -23.90 -16.51 4.45
N TYR A 101 -22.79 -16.32 3.72
CA TYR A 101 -22.46 -15.09 3.03
C TYR A 101 -22.91 -15.08 1.58
N GLU A 102 -23.39 -16.21 1.04
CA GLU A 102 -23.81 -16.37 -0.35
C GLU A 102 -24.72 -15.23 -0.79
N THR A 103 -24.59 -14.81 -2.05
CA THR A 103 -25.25 -13.64 -2.67
C THR A 103 -24.82 -12.27 -2.15
N GLY A 104 -24.12 -12.19 -1.01
CA GLY A 104 -23.62 -10.95 -0.45
C GLY A 104 -22.40 -10.40 -1.20
N ILE A 105 -22.22 -9.08 -1.13
CA ILE A 105 -21.07 -8.36 -1.67
C ILE A 105 -20.45 -7.56 -0.53
N TYR A 106 -19.19 -7.86 -0.20
CA TYR A 106 -18.53 -7.29 0.96
C TYR A 106 -17.28 -6.52 0.55
N MET A 107 -17.31 -5.21 0.77
CA MET A 107 -16.16 -4.35 0.53
C MET A 107 -15.26 -4.33 1.75
N GLY A 108 -13.94 -4.35 1.50
CA GLY A 108 -12.91 -4.16 2.51
C GLY A 108 -11.74 -3.36 1.94
N LYS A 109 -10.71 -3.17 2.76
CA LYS A 109 -9.47 -2.50 2.35
C LYS A 109 -8.24 -3.11 2.99
N LEU A 110 -7.16 -3.10 2.23
CA LEU A 110 -5.79 -3.33 2.68
C LEU A 110 -5.09 -1.99 2.79
N VAL A 111 -4.34 -1.79 3.86
CA VAL A 111 -3.46 -0.62 4.03
C VAL A 111 -2.04 -1.14 4.20
N PHE A 112 -1.21 -0.90 3.19
CA PHE A 112 0.19 -1.31 3.15
C PHE A 112 1.05 -0.30 3.93
N PRO A 113 1.98 -0.77 4.77
CA PRO A 113 2.97 0.10 5.39
C PRO A 113 4.05 0.50 4.37
N GLU A 114 4.81 1.56 4.67
CA GLU A 114 5.89 2.06 3.81
C GLU A 114 7.06 1.08 3.65
N ASP A 115 7.19 0.13 4.57
CA ASP A 115 8.19 -0.94 4.54
C ASP A 115 7.63 -2.28 4.02
N TYR A 116 6.45 -2.28 3.38
CA TYR A 116 5.98 -3.43 2.61
C TYR A 116 7.00 -3.77 1.50
N PRO A 117 7.36 -5.05 1.28
CA PRO A 117 6.74 -6.27 1.79
C PRO A 117 7.39 -6.83 3.06
N PHE A 118 8.30 -6.11 3.73
CA PHE A 118 8.96 -6.61 4.93
C PHE A 118 8.03 -6.61 6.15
N LYS A 119 7.02 -5.74 6.15
CA LYS A 119 5.89 -5.82 7.07
C LYS A 119 4.58 -6.14 6.33
N PRO A 120 3.66 -6.86 7.00
CA PRO A 120 2.33 -7.18 6.47
C PRO A 120 1.43 -5.94 6.30
N PRO A 121 0.40 -6.00 5.44
CA PRO A 121 -0.64 -4.99 5.39
C PRO A 121 -1.63 -5.11 6.56
N ALA A 122 -2.25 -3.99 6.93
CA ALA A 122 -3.42 -3.98 7.79
C ALA A 122 -4.70 -4.29 7.00
N ILE A 123 -5.59 -5.11 7.56
CA ILE A 123 -6.79 -5.63 6.89
C ILE A 123 -8.05 -5.09 7.58
N TYR A 124 -9.02 -4.63 6.80
CA TYR A 124 -10.29 -4.10 7.30
C TYR A 124 -11.47 -4.57 6.44
N MET A 125 -12.60 -4.83 7.08
CA MET A 125 -13.90 -4.98 6.41
C MET A 125 -14.69 -3.68 6.53
N CYS A 126 -15.32 -3.23 5.45
CA CYS A 126 -16.11 -2.00 5.44
C CYS A 126 -17.61 -2.30 5.48
N THR A 127 -18.06 -3.31 4.72
CA THR A 127 -19.46 -3.73 4.68
C THR A 127 -19.84 -4.55 5.92
N PRO A 128 -20.96 -4.26 6.60
CA PRO A 128 -21.51 -5.11 7.65
C PRO A 128 -21.75 -6.54 7.14
N ASN A 129 -21.24 -7.53 7.86
CA ASN A 129 -21.19 -8.92 7.38
C ASN A 129 -21.49 -9.98 8.45
N GLY A 130 -21.67 -9.59 9.72
CA GLY A 130 -21.94 -10.53 10.82
C GLY A 130 -20.74 -11.38 11.28
N ARG A 131 -19.56 -11.21 10.69
CA ARG A 131 -18.33 -11.93 11.05
C ARG A 131 -17.26 -11.04 11.63
N PHE A 132 -17.09 -9.86 11.06
CA PHE A 132 -16.05 -8.90 11.42
C PHE A 132 -16.65 -7.53 11.73
N ARG A 133 -16.10 -6.85 12.74
CA ARG A 133 -16.40 -5.45 13.03
C ARG A 133 -15.95 -4.60 11.85
N THR A 134 -16.83 -3.70 11.41
CA THR A 134 -16.54 -2.79 10.30
C THR A 134 -15.52 -1.73 10.69
N ASN A 135 -14.58 -1.43 9.79
CA ASN A 135 -13.53 -0.42 9.94
C ASN A 135 -12.61 -0.62 11.16
N VAL A 136 -12.53 -1.84 11.68
CA VAL A 136 -11.57 -2.23 12.72
C VAL A 136 -10.49 -3.12 12.10
N LYS A 137 -9.24 -2.97 12.56
CA LYS A 137 -8.15 -3.84 12.12
C LYS A 137 -8.45 -5.28 12.49
N LEU A 138 -8.28 -6.20 11.55
CA LEU A 138 -8.44 -7.63 11.79
C LEU A 138 -7.09 -8.27 12.10
N CYS A 139 -7.01 -8.97 13.22
CA CYS A 139 -5.85 -9.77 13.55
C CYS A 139 -5.96 -11.11 12.82
N LEU A 140 -5.06 -11.37 11.88
CA LEU A 140 -4.93 -12.64 11.18
C LEU A 140 -3.42 -12.97 11.10
N SER A 141 -3.07 -14.24 10.89
CA SER A 141 -1.66 -14.68 10.82
C SER A 141 -0.83 -13.97 9.74
N MET A 142 -1.50 -13.35 8.76
CA MET A 142 -0.93 -12.55 7.67
C MET A 142 -1.21 -11.03 7.78
N SER A 143 -1.54 -10.54 8.98
CA SER A 143 -1.84 -9.13 9.26
C SER A 143 -0.74 -8.44 10.08
N ASP A 144 -0.85 -7.12 10.24
CA ASP A 144 0.06 -6.25 11.02
C ASP A 144 0.15 -6.52 12.51
N PHE A 145 -0.65 -7.44 13.05
CA PHE A 145 -0.52 -7.92 14.42
C PHE A 145 0.62 -8.92 14.62
N HIS A 146 1.04 -9.62 13.56
CA HIS A 146 2.01 -10.72 13.63
C HIS A 146 3.17 -10.53 12.64
N PRO A 147 4.00 -9.47 12.82
CA PRO A 147 5.17 -9.26 11.96
C PRO A 147 6.18 -10.42 12.01
N GLU A 148 6.21 -11.21 13.08
CA GLU A 148 7.08 -12.36 13.26
C GLU A 148 6.69 -13.58 12.43
N THR A 149 5.41 -13.76 12.13
CA THR A 149 4.92 -14.88 11.29
C THR A 149 4.73 -14.48 9.83
N TRP A 150 4.92 -13.20 9.52
CA TRP A 150 4.77 -12.67 8.17
C TRP A 150 5.89 -13.17 7.25
N ASN A 151 5.51 -13.65 6.07
CA ASN A 151 6.45 -13.99 5.01
C ASN A 151 6.38 -12.93 3.88
N PRO A 152 7.46 -12.16 3.65
CA PRO A 152 7.52 -11.14 2.57
C PRO A 152 7.26 -11.68 1.16
N VAL A 153 7.34 -12.99 0.94
CA VAL A 153 7.02 -13.64 -0.33
C VAL A 153 5.50 -13.74 -0.57
N TRP A 154 4.67 -13.66 0.48
CA TRP A 154 3.22 -13.72 0.32
C TRP A 154 2.69 -12.58 -0.54
N SER A 155 1.85 -12.95 -1.51
CA SER A 155 1.20 -12.03 -2.42
C SER A 155 -0.09 -11.48 -1.83
N VAL A 156 -0.61 -10.40 -2.41
CA VAL A 156 -1.93 -9.85 -2.11
C VAL A 156 -3.03 -10.90 -2.31
N SER A 157 -2.94 -11.72 -3.37
CA SER A 157 -3.87 -12.83 -3.60
C SER A 157 -3.85 -13.83 -2.45
N ALA A 158 -2.66 -14.21 -1.95
CA ALA A 158 -2.55 -15.15 -0.83
C ALA A 158 -3.15 -14.58 0.47
N VAL A 159 -2.90 -13.29 0.77
CA VAL A 159 -3.47 -12.60 1.93
C VAL A 159 -5.00 -12.59 1.87
N LEU A 160 -5.57 -12.25 0.70
CA LEU A 160 -7.02 -12.18 0.52
C LEU A 160 -7.69 -13.55 0.54
N THR A 161 -7.05 -14.58 -0.02
CA THR A 161 -7.52 -15.97 0.10
C THR A 161 -7.52 -16.42 1.56
N GLY A 162 -6.47 -16.08 2.32
CA GLY A 162 -6.44 -16.33 3.77
C GLY A 162 -7.58 -15.63 4.51
N LEU A 163 -7.83 -14.35 4.20
CA LEU A 163 -8.96 -13.61 4.79
C LEU A 163 -10.30 -14.28 4.50
N LEU A 164 -10.53 -14.73 3.26
CA LEU A 164 -11.76 -15.42 2.89
C LEU A 164 -11.92 -16.74 3.65
N SER A 165 -10.82 -17.49 3.82
CA SER A 165 -10.81 -18.71 4.64
C SER A 165 -11.27 -18.42 6.07
N PHE A 166 -10.75 -17.37 6.71
CA PHE A 166 -11.19 -16.94 8.04
C PHE A 166 -12.63 -16.41 8.07
N MET A 167 -13.10 -15.81 6.97
CA MET A 167 -14.47 -15.32 6.86
C MET A 167 -15.48 -16.47 6.90
N VAL A 168 -15.21 -17.54 6.16
CA VAL A 168 -16.07 -18.74 6.12
C VAL A 168 -15.86 -19.67 7.32
N GLY A 169 -14.72 -19.57 7.99
CA GLY A 169 -14.42 -20.32 9.20
C GLY A 169 -15.16 -19.83 10.45
N THR A 170 -14.87 -20.49 11.58
CA THR A 170 -15.50 -20.25 12.88
C THR A 170 -14.53 -19.73 13.94
N GLU A 171 -13.26 -19.56 13.59
CA GLU A 171 -12.19 -19.18 14.50
C GLU A 171 -12.40 -17.76 15.03
N ASP A 172 -12.22 -17.55 16.33
CA ASP A 172 -12.27 -16.20 16.87
C ASP A 172 -10.94 -15.47 16.76
N THR A 173 -11.00 -14.18 16.46
CA THR A 173 -9.83 -13.33 16.39
C THR A 173 -10.17 -11.89 16.75
N PHE A 174 -9.17 -11.06 17.01
CA PHE A 174 -9.40 -9.64 17.23
C PHE A 174 -10.09 -9.02 16.00
N GLY A 175 -11.24 -8.39 16.26
CA GLY A 175 -12.10 -7.82 15.24
C GLY A 175 -13.24 -8.74 14.78
N SER A 176 -13.31 -10.01 15.23
CA SER A 176 -14.49 -10.85 15.00
C SER A 176 -15.69 -10.39 15.84
N ILE A 177 -16.88 -10.76 15.40
CA ILE A 177 -18.14 -10.66 16.15
C ILE A 177 -18.88 -11.99 16.09
N GLY A 178 -19.62 -12.32 17.16
CA GLY A 178 -20.51 -13.47 17.19
C GLY A 178 -21.91 -13.08 16.79
N THR A 179 -22.35 -13.48 15.60
CA THR A 179 -23.76 -13.42 15.17
C THR A 179 -24.22 -14.78 14.68
N SER A 180 -25.53 -15.00 14.69
CA SER A 180 -26.12 -16.21 14.12
C SER A 180 -25.95 -16.28 12.59
N GLU A 181 -26.03 -17.48 12.03
CA GLU A 181 -26.02 -17.66 10.56
C GLU A 181 -27.21 -16.96 9.90
N PHE A 182 -28.37 -16.97 10.56
CA PHE A 182 -29.56 -16.26 10.09
C PHE A 182 -29.30 -14.76 9.92
N GLU A 183 -28.61 -14.13 10.87
CA GLU A 183 -28.23 -12.72 10.77
C GLU A 183 -27.25 -12.47 9.62
N LYS A 184 -26.26 -13.34 9.41
CA LYS A 184 -25.31 -13.25 8.28
C LYS A 184 -26.04 -13.32 6.94
N ILE A 185 -26.92 -14.31 6.77
CA ILE A 185 -27.75 -14.50 5.57
C ILE A 185 -28.66 -13.29 5.34
N LYS A 186 -29.24 -12.74 6.42
CA LYS A 186 -30.06 -11.53 6.34
C LYS A 186 -29.24 -10.34 5.85
N MET A 187 -28.01 -10.15 6.37
CA MET A 187 -27.12 -9.07 5.93
C MET A 187 -26.68 -9.25 4.46
N ALA A 188 -26.38 -10.47 4.04
CA ALA A 188 -25.99 -10.78 2.65
C ALA A 188 -27.01 -10.28 1.62
N LYS A 189 -28.31 -10.42 1.94
CA LYS A 189 -29.44 -9.99 1.08
C LYS A 189 -29.65 -8.47 1.04
N VAL A 190 -29.16 -7.74 2.03
CA VAL A 190 -29.38 -6.28 2.14
C VAL A 190 -28.39 -5.49 1.28
N TRP A 191 -27.19 -6.02 1.04
CA TRP A 191 -26.12 -5.29 0.36
C TRP A 191 -25.76 -5.73 -1.08
N PRO A 192 -26.65 -6.29 -1.91
CA PRO A 192 -26.35 -6.36 -3.33
C PRO A 192 -26.36 -4.93 -3.87
N ILE A 193 -25.17 -4.40 -4.18
CA ILE A 193 -25.05 -3.17 -4.97
C ILE A 193 -25.76 -3.46 -6.30
N LYS A 194 -26.95 -2.88 -6.48
CA LYS A 194 -27.68 -2.90 -7.76
C LYS A 194 -26.95 -2.04 -8.80
#